data_AF-A0A6C0K792-F1
#
_entry.id   AF-A0A6C0K792-F1
#
_cell.length_a   1.000
_cell.length_b   1.000
_cell.length_c   1.000
_cell.angle_alpha   90.00
_cell.angle_beta   90.00
_cell.angle_gamma   90.00
#
_symmetry.space_group_name_H-M   'P 1'
#
loop_
_entity.id
_entity.type
_entity.pdbx_description
1 polymer ?
#
loop_
_entity_poly.entity_id
_entity_poly.type
_entity_poly.pdbx_seq_one_letter_code
_entity_poly.pdbx_strand_id
1 'polypeptide(L)'
;MDPPPVKDTLTRWIALDDEQRQLRNRIKEIQEAKTRLGADVLTFMRENEVDDFKLEGMSGGTLTRSVRTVKPPIKRNTIRTQMLLHFSDQPQKVAEALRAIEGIPEDVDDISTFGTQKELLTRRLPKQK
;
A
#
# COMPACT_ATOMS: atom_id res chain seq x y z
N MET A 1 25.73 26.94 15.15
CA MET A 1 25.35 26.84 13.73
C MET A 1 23.98 27.46 13.63
N ASP A 2 23.89 28.66 13.06
CA ASP A 2 22.60 29.33 12.89
C ASP A 2 21.70 28.50 11.96
N PRO A 3 20.38 28.46 12.22
CA PRO A 3 19.47 27.71 11.37
C PRO A 3 19.58 28.24 9.93
N PRO A 4 19.64 27.35 8.92
CA PRO A 4 19.67 27.79 7.53
C PRO A 4 18.44 28.67 7.26
N PRO A 5 18.58 29.74 6.46
CA PRO A 5 17.45 30.61 6.16
C PRO A 5 16.32 29.78 5.58
N VAL A 6 15.11 29.96 6.12
CA VAL A 6 13.92 29.13 5.79
C VAL A 6 13.70 28.97 4.28
N LYS A 7 14.08 29.99 3.48
CA LYS A 7 14.07 29.97 2.02
C LYS A 7 14.91 28.84 1.41
N ASP A 8 16.10 28.57 1.92
CA ASP A 8 16.98 27.53 1.39
C ASP A 8 16.43 26.14 1.71
N THR A 9 15.91 25.97 2.93
CA THR A 9 15.21 24.75 3.35
C THR A 9 13.99 24.47 2.48
N LEU A 10 13.16 25.49 2.20
CA LEU A 10 12.01 25.38 1.31
C LEU A 10 12.42 25.01 -0.11
N THR A 11 13.46 25.65 -0.66
CA THR A 11 13.95 25.38 -2.01
C THR A 11 14.45 23.95 -2.16
N ARG A 12 15.22 23.47 -1.18
CA ARG A 12 15.70 22.07 -1.14
C ARG A 12 14.55 21.09 -1.00
N TRP A 13 13.57 21.37 -0.13
CA TRP A 13 12.41 20.52 0.04
C TRP A 13 11.57 20.42 -1.24
N ILE A 14 11.35 21.53 -1.94
CA ILE A 14 10.65 21.58 -3.24
C ILE A 14 11.38 20.72 -4.28
N ALA A 15 12.72 20.83 -4.36
CA ALA A 15 13.52 20.04 -5.29
C ALA A 15 13.40 18.53 -5.02
N LEU A 16 13.46 18.12 -3.75
CA LEU A 16 13.27 16.71 -3.37
C LEU A 16 11.84 16.21 -3.63
N ASP A 17 10.82 17.04 -3.40
CA ASP A 17 9.42 16.69 -3.73
C ASP A 17 9.25 16.49 -5.25
N ASP A 18 9.92 17.28 -6.09
CA ASP A 18 9.90 17.11 -7.54
C ASP A 18 10.62 15.86 -8.01
N GLU A 19 11.82 15.58 -7.48
CA GLU A 19 12.56 14.36 -7.76
C GLU A 19 11.75 13.12 -7.35
N GLN A 20 11.13 13.13 -6.16
CA GLN A 20 10.29 12.04 -5.69
C GLN A 20 9.11 11.79 -6.64
N ARG A 21 8.47 12.84 -7.17
CA ARG A 21 7.37 12.70 -8.14
C ARG A 21 7.86 12.06 -9.44
N GLN A 22 9.00 12.51 -9.96
CA GLN A 22 9.60 11.94 -11.17
C GLN A 22 9.95 10.46 -10.99
N LEU A 23 10.60 10.11 -9.87
CA LEU A 23 10.96 8.73 -9.55
C LEU A 23 9.72 7.84 -9.39
N ARG A 24 8.65 8.33 -8.74
CA ARG A 24 7.39 7.60 -8.62
C ARG A 24 6.75 7.32 -9.97
N ASN A 25 6.76 8.28 -10.88
CA ASN A 25 6.27 8.07 -12.25
C ASN A 25 7.11 7.02 -12.97
N ARG A 26 8.44 7.09 -12.84
CA ARG A 26 9.34 6.12 -13.45
C ARG A 26 9.14 4.70 -12.89
N ILE A 27 8.97 4.58 -11.57
CA ILE A 27 8.65 3.30 -10.91
C ILE A 27 7.35 2.74 -11.48
N LYS A 28 6.32 3.59 -11.65
CA LYS A 28 5.04 3.18 -12.22
C LYS A 28 5.20 2.64 -13.65
N GLU A 29 5.89 3.36 -14.53
CA GLU A 29 6.17 2.91 -15.89
C GLU A 29 6.90 1.57 -15.94
N ILE A 30 7.95 1.42 -15.12
CA ILE A 30 8.72 0.17 -15.02
C ILE A 30 7.83 -0.97 -14.52
N GLN A 31 6.99 -0.72 -13.52
CA GLN A 31 6.08 -1.71 -12.97
C GLN A 31 5.04 -2.17 -14.01
N GLU A 32 4.48 -1.24 -14.78
CA GLU A 32 3.55 -1.53 -15.86
C GLU A 32 4.22 -2.37 -16.96
N ALA A 33 5.41 -1.96 -17.42
CA ALA A 33 6.19 -2.71 -18.41
C ALA A 33 6.55 -4.12 -17.92
N LYS A 34 7.02 -4.24 -16.66
CA LYS A 34 7.36 -5.52 -16.02
C LYS A 34 6.13 -6.43 -15.91
N THR A 35 4.98 -5.87 -15.55
CA THR A 35 3.73 -6.64 -15.43
C THR A 35 3.29 -7.18 -16.79
N ARG A 36 3.36 -6.34 -17.84
CA ARG A 36 3.05 -6.76 -19.21
C ARG A 36 3.98 -7.88 -19.68
N LEU A 37 5.29 -7.67 -19.64
CA LEU A 37 6.27 -8.68 -20.04
C LEU A 37 6.17 -9.97 -19.20
N GLY A 38 5.91 -9.83 -17.90
CA GLY A 38 5.68 -10.97 -17.02
C GLY A 38 4.45 -11.80 -17.40
N ALA A 39 3.39 -11.17 -17.90
CA ALA A 39 2.21 -11.89 -18.39
C ALA A 39 2.52 -12.69 -19.67
N ASP A 40 3.34 -12.14 -20.57
CA ASP A 40 3.79 -12.83 -21.78
C ASP A 40 4.65 -14.05 -21.41
N VAL A 41 5.60 -13.89 -20.49
CA VAL A 41 6.45 -14.99 -20.02
C VAL A 41 5.64 -16.07 -19.30
N LEU A 42 4.69 -15.70 -18.43
CA LEU A 42 3.82 -16.66 -17.75
C LEU A 42 2.90 -17.40 -18.73
N THR A 43 2.50 -16.75 -19.82
CA THR A 43 1.72 -17.38 -20.90
C THR A 43 2.55 -18.41 -21.62
N PHE A 44 3.77 -18.06 -22.03
CA PHE A 44 4.72 -18.98 -22.61
C PHE A 44 5.00 -20.19 -21.68
N MET A 45 5.31 -19.95 -20.41
CA MET A 45 5.57 -21.02 -19.43
C MET A 45 4.37 -21.95 -19.25
N ARG A 46 3.14 -21.41 -19.25
CA ARG A 46 1.91 -22.20 -19.14
C ARG A 46 1.65 -23.04 -20.40
N GLU A 47 1.80 -22.46 -21.58
CA GLU A 47 1.53 -23.14 -22.86
C GLU A 47 2.54 -24.26 -23.15
N ASN A 48 3.76 -24.13 -22.63
CA ASN A 48 4.83 -25.11 -22.81
C ASN A 48 5.03 -26.03 -21.60
N GLU A 49 4.15 -25.94 -20.58
CA GLU A 49 4.23 -26.75 -19.36
C GLU A 49 5.60 -26.65 -18.65
N VAL A 50 6.23 -25.47 -18.69
CA VAL A 50 7.53 -25.20 -18.06
C VAL A 50 7.30 -24.53 -16.71
N ASP A 51 7.69 -25.20 -15.63
CA ASP A 51 7.63 -24.61 -14.29
C ASP A 51 8.93 -23.92 -13.88
N ASP A 52 10.09 -24.38 -14.38
CA ASP A 52 11.41 -23.79 -14.10
C ASP A 52 12.17 -23.49 -15.39
N PHE A 53 12.71 -22.28 -15.49
CA PHE A 53 13.51 -21.84 -16.64
C PHE A 53 14.87 -21.30 -16.18
N LYS A 54 15.96 -21.97 -16.55
CA LYS A 54 17.33 -21.51 -16.25
C LYS A 54 17.76 -20.45 -17.26
N LEU A 55 18.17 -19.28 -16.77
CA LEU A 55 18.62 -18.17 -17.60
C LEU A 55 20.12 -18.31 -17.90
N GLU A 56 20.47 -19.26 -18.75
CA GLU A 56 21.87 -19.43 -19.18
C GLU A 56 22.31 -18.24 -20.04
N GLY A 57 23.40 -17.57 -19.65
CA GLY A 57 23.99 -16.44 -20.38
C GLY A 57 23.38 -15.06 -20.08
N MET A 58 22.26 -14.96 -19.35
CA MET A 58 21.64 -13.69 -18.97
C MET A 58 21.66 -13.51 -17.45
N SER A 59 22.64 -12.76 -16.93
CA SER A 59 22.78 -12.34 -15.51
C SER A 59 22.74 -13.42 -14.42
N GLY A 60 22.62 -14.71 -14.77
CA GLY A 60 22.50 -15.81 -13.82
C GLY A 60 21.13 -15.83 -13.10
N GLY A 61 20.52 -17.00 -12.98
CA GLY A 61 19.28 -17.18 -12.21
C GLY A 61 18.34 -18.23 -12.78
N THR A 62 17.29 -18.52 -12.02
CA THR A 62 16.19 -19.40 -12.45
C THR A 62 14.89 -18.63 -12.30
N LEU A 63 14.03 -18.70 -13.31
CA LEU A 63 12.66 -18.21 -13.25
C LEU A 63 11.74 -19.39 -12.95
N THR A 64 10.98 -19.29 -11.86
CA THR A 64 10.04 -20.34 -11.45
C THR A 64 8.61 -19.83 -11.49
N ARG A 65 7.71 -20.63 -12.07
CA ARG A 65 6.26 -20.42 -12.03
C ARG A 65 5.68 -21.17 -10.84
N SER A 66 5.15 -20.42 -9.86
CA SER A 66 4.44 -20.99 -8.71
C SER A 66 2.99 -20.52 -8.71
N VAL A 67 2.04 -21.45 -8.70
CA VAL A 67 0.61 -21.16 -8.53
C VAL A 67 0.23 -21.36 -7.07
N ARG A 68 -0.34 -20.33 -6.43
CA ARG A 68 -0.85 -20.42 -5.05
C ARG A 68 -2.24 -19.84 -4.99
N THR A 69 -3.16 -20.57 -4.35
CA THR A 69 -4.49 -20.07 -4.01
C THR A 69 -4.43 -19.52 -2.59
N VAL A 70 -4.76 -18.24 -2.41
CA VAL A 70 -4.77 -17.60 -1.09
C VAL A 70 -6.16 -17.07 -0.80
N LYS A 71 -6.66 -17.29 0.42
CA LYS A 71 -7.93 -16.74 0.87
C LYS A 71 -7.86 -15.20 0.85
N PRO A 72 -8.87 -14.49 0.33
CA PRO A 72 -8.87 -13.03 0.36
C PRO A 72 -8.78 -12.51 1.80
N PRO A 73 -8.11 -11.37 2.04
CA PRO A 73 -8.07 -10.76 3.35
C PRO A 73 -9.47 -10.36 3.82
N ILE A 74 -9.73 -10.53 5.11
CA ILE A 74 -11.00 -10.12 5.72
C ILE A 74 -11.01 -8.59 5.82
N LYS A 75 -11.98 -7.93 5.19
CA LYS A 75 -12.10 -6.47 5.21
C LYS A 75 -12.75 -6.00 6.50
N ARG A 76 -12.31 -4.86 7.06
CA ARG A 76 -12.90 -4.23 8.26
C ARG A 76 -14.41 -4.03 8.14
N ASN A 77 -14.90 -3.60 6.97
CA ASN A 77 -16.34 -3.44 6.74
C ASN A 77 -17.07 -4.79 6.79
N THR A 78 -16.48 -5.86 6.27
CA THR A 78 -17.05 -7.21 6.36
C THR A 78 -17.19 -7.63 7.82
N ILE A 79 -16.18 -7.39 8.66
CA ILE A 79 -16.24 -7.68 10.10
C ILE A 79 -17.40 -6.90 10.74
N ARG A 80 -17.44 -5.57 10.54
CA ARG A 80 -18.48 -4.70 11.11
C ARG A 80 -19.89 -5.12 10.71
N THR A 81 -20.12 -5.34 9.41
CA THR A 81 -21.44 -5.76 8.90
C THR A 81 -21.87 -7.09 9.50
N GLN A 82 -20.96 -8.08 9.54
CA GLN A 82 -21.31 -9.40 10.08
C GLN A 82 -21.56 -9.35 11.59
N MET A 83 -20.81 -8.56 12.35
CA MET A 83 -21.07 -8.39 13.79
C MET A 83 -22.42 -7.73 14.06
N LEU A 84 -22.80 -6.70 13.30
CA LEU A 84 -24.12 -6.07 13.44
C LEU A 84 -25.27 -7.01 13.08
N LEU A 85 -25.08 -7.87 12.08
CA LEU A 85 -26.08 -8.86 11.69
C LEU A 85 -26.23 -9.98 12.72
N HIS A 86 -25.13 -10.51 13.24
CA HIS A 86 -25.15 -11.62 14.20
C HIS A 86 -25.56 -11.21 15.62
N PHE A 87 -25.32 -9.94 15.99
CA PHE A 87 -25.62 -9.40 17.32
C PHE A 87 -26.58 -8.21 17.24
N SER A 88 -27.61 -8.32 16.38
CA SER A 88 -28.63 -7.26 16.18
C SER A 88 -29.26 -6.79 17.49
N ASP A 89 -29.42 -7.71 18.44
CA ASP A 89 -30.09 -7.47 19.71
C ASP A 89 -29.14 -6.89 20.78
N GLN A 90 -27.82 -6.85 20.49
CA GLN A 90 -26.78 -6.42 21.42
C GLN A 90 -25.81 -5.42 20.76
N PRO A 91 -26.30 -4.26 20.27
CA PRO A 91 -25.47 -3.28 19.57
C PRO A 91 -24.33 -2.72 20.43
N GLN A 92 -24.50 -2.67 21.76
CA GLN A 92 -23.45 -2.19 22.67
C GLN A 92 -22.23 -3.11 22.69
N LYS A 93 -22.42 -4.44 22.71
CA LYS A 93 -21.31 -5.40 22.65
C LYS A 93 -20.60 -5.38 21.30
N VAL A 94 -21.32 -5.06 20.23
CA VAL A 94 -20.69 -4.86 18.91
C VAL A 94 -19.76 -3.64 18.93
N ALA A 95 -20.19 -2.54 19.54
CA ALA A 95 -19.35 -1.35 19.66
C ALA A 95 -18.08 -1.63 20.50
N GLU A 96 -18.23 -2.31 21.63
CA GLU A 96 -17.12 -2.73 22.49
C GLU A 96 -16.12 -3.63 21.75
N ALA A 97 -16.62 -4.68 21.09
CA ALA A 97 -15.75 -5.61 20.37
C ALA A 97 -15.06 -4.96 19.16
N LEU A 98 -15.73 -4.05 18.45
CA LEU A 98 -15.09 -3.27 17.39
C LEU A 98 -14.00 -2.35 17.95
N ARG A 99 -14.23 -1.72 19.10
CA ARG A 99 -13.24 -0.89 19.80
C ARG A 99 -11.99 -1.70 20.15
N ALA A 100 -12.17 -2.91 20.71
CA ALA A 100 -11.08 -3.82 21.05
C ALA A 100 -10.31 -4.31 19.82
N ILE A 101 -11.00 -4.68 18.72
CA ILE A 101 -10.38 -5.07 17.45
C ILE A 101 -9.54 -3.93 16.86
N GLU A 102 -10.00 -2.70 17.01
CA GLU A 102 -9.33 -1.49 16.54
C GLU A 102 -8.19 -1.04 17.47
N GLY A 103 -8.00 -1.74 18.61
CA GLY A 103 -6.95 -1.46 19.59
C GLY A 103 -7.15 -0.15 20.34
N ILE A 104 -8.38 0.36 20.39
CA ILE A 104 -8.74 1.59 21.11
C ILE A 104 -8.94 1.23 22.59
N PRO A 105 -8.17 1.81 23.53
CA PRO A 105 -8.33 1.60 24.96
C PRO A 105 -9.70 2.04 25.48
N GLU A 106 -10.16 1.44 26.58
CA GLU A 106 -11.48 1.70 27.17
C GLU A 106 -11.63 3.10 27.75
N ASP A 107 -10.52 3.70 28.20
CA ASP A 107 -10.41 5.03 28.84
C ASP A 107 -10.47 6.21 27.84
N VAL A 108 -10.48 5.93 26.54
CA VAL A 108 -10.56 6.98 25.52
C VAL A 108 -12.02 7.22 25.13
N ASP A 109 -12.67 8.21 25.72
CA ASP A 109 -14.08 8.52 25.41
C ASP A 109 -14.27 9.09 23.99
N ASP A 110 -13.32 9.92 23.51
CA ASP A 110 -13.38 10.54 22.18
C ASP A 110 -12.43 9.85 21.18
N ILE A 111 -12.99 8.96 20.36
CA ILE A 111 -12.29 8.25 19.28
C ILE A 111 -11.60 9.23 18.30
N SER A 112 -12.11 10.46 18.13
CA SER A 112 -11.52 11.45 17.23
C SER A 112 -10.16 11.98 17.72
N THR A 113 -9.88 11.84 19.02
CA THR A 113 -8.60 12.19 19.63
C THR A 113 -7.64 11.00 19.73
N PHE A 114 -8.10 9.79 19.43
CA PHE A 114 -7.29 8.59 19.48
C PHE A 114 -6.34 8.48 18.28
N GLY A 115 -5.06 8.68 18.53
CA GLY A 115 -4.01 8.47 17.53
C GLY A 115 -2.86 9.48 17.66
N THR A 116 -1.87 9.35 16.77
CA THR A 116 -0.75 10.29 16.70
C THR A 116 -1.11 11.45 15.78
N GLN A 117 -1.19 12.66 16.32
CA GLN A 117 -1.27 13.87 15.50
C GLN A 117 0.03 13.99 14.69
N LYS A 118 -0.10 14.15 13.37
CA LYS A 118 1.04 14.33 12.45
C LYS A 118 0.82 15.61 11.66
N GLU A 119 1.77 16.53 11.77
CA GLU A 119 1.85 17.68 10.88
C GLU A 119 2.39 17.23 9.52
N LEU A 120 1.76 17.67 8.43
CA LEU A 120 2.14 17.29 7.08
C LEU A 120 2.32 18.53 6.21
N LEU A 121 3.54 18.73 5.70
CA LEU A 121 3.80 19.70 4.65
C LEU A 121 3.37 19.12 3.30
N THR A 122 2.49 19.81 2.59
CA THR A 122 1.98 19.37 1.29
C THR A 122 2.10 20.48 0.24
N ARG A 123 2.38 20.08 -1.00
CA ARG A 123 2.48 20.99 -2.15
C ARG A 123 1.48 20.60 -3.23
N ARG A 124 0.54 21.49 -3.53
CA ARG A 124 -0.43 21.32 -4.62
C ARG A 124 0.15 21.86 -5.92
N LEU A 125 0.15 21.03 -6.96
CA LEU A 125 0.48 21.44 -8.33
C LEU A 125 -0.80 21.42 -9.19
N PRO A 126 -0.91 22.30 -10.19
CA PRO A 126 -2.01 22.24 -11.13
C PRO A 126 -1.99 20.90 -11.90
N LYS A 127 -3.17 20.35 -12.20
CA LYS A 127 -3.27 19.17 -13.05
C LYS A 127 -2.77 19.54 -14.44
N GLN A 128 -1.82 18.78 -14.98
CA GLN A 128 -1.48 18.87 -16.40
C GLN A 128 -2.69 18.34 -17.20
N LYS A 129 -3.13 19.12 -18.19
CA LYS A 129 -4.19 18.73 -19.13
C LYS A 129 -3.68 17.66 -20.09
#